data_AF-A0A970BDM8-F1
#
_entry.id   AF-A0A970BDM8-F1
#
_cell.length_a   1.000
_cell.length_b   1.000
_cell.length_c   1.000
_cell.angle_alpha   90.00
_cell.angle_beta   90.00
_cell.angle_gamma   90.00
#
_symmetry.space_group_name_H-M   'P 1'
#
loop_
_entity.id
_entity.type
_entity.pdbx_description
1 polymer ?
#
loop_
_entity_poly.entity_id
_entity_poly.type
_entity_poly.pdbx_seq_one_letter_code
_entity_poly.pdbx_strand_id
1 'polypeptide(L)'
;MKIIAIILLLLAQHYFSLGKTRLANKTLSDILTQFEMDELETKEIEVLQEYYSFYASLQADSAVDLQQLDSVTIEQLKGFEFNRGIAGTHATALLLLNGASDYREPVYMPEEDLNTRSVKNGINSLANDESFVVYPNPANNYFYLEYNVENSDSPLLLLITDMLGKTIYIKELVNLRDIV
;
A
#
# COMPACT_ATOMS: atom_id res chain seq x y z
N MET A 1 -13.92 -7.53 -2.03
CA MET A 1 -13.58 -8.58 -3.02
C MET A 1 -12.93 -9.82 -2.38
N LYS A 2 -13.41 -11.03 -2.70
CA LYS A 2 -12.81 -12.31 -2.23
C LYS A 2 -11.43 -12.55 -2.89
N ILE A 3 -10.47 -13.16 -2.19
CA ILE A 3 -9.09 -13.39 -2.68
C ILE A 3 -9.06 -14.06 -4.06
N ILE A 4 -9.94 -15.04 -4.30
CA ILE A 4 -10.02 -15.76 -5.59
C ILE A 4 -10.45 -14.82 -6.73
N ALA A 5 -11.38 -13.90 -6.48
CA ALA A 5 -11.82 -12.93 -7.47
C ALA A 5 -10.69 -11.93 -7.85
N ILE A 6 -9.85 -11.55 -6.89
CA ILE A 6 -8.66 -10.73 -7.15
C ILE A 6 -7.66 -11.47 -8.06
N ILE A 7 -7.44 -12.77 -7.82
CA ILE A 7 -6.57 -13.59 -8.67
C ILE A 7 -7.13 -13.68 -10.10
N LEU A 8 -8.44 -13.84 -10.25
CA LEU A 8 -9.10 -13.88 -11.57
C LEU A 8 -9.04 -12.51 -12.28
N LEU A 9 -9.14 -11.41 -11.53
CA LEU A 9 -8.96 -10.06 -12.08
C LEU A 9 -7.54 -9.87 -12.64
N LEU A 10 -6.52 -10.31 -11.90
CA LEU A 10 -5.12 -10.29 -12.36
C LEU A 10 -4.92 -11.20 -13.58
N LEU A 11 -5.57 -12.37 -13.61
CA LEU A 11 -5.54 -13.26 -14.76
C LEU A 11 -6.17 -12.62 -16.01
N ALA A 12 -7.29 -11.89 -15.85
CA ALA A 12 -7.91 -11.16 -16.93
C ALA A 12 -7.00 -10.06 -17.50
N GLN A 13 -6.33 -9.29 -16.63
CA GLN A 13 -5.32 -8.30 -17.04
C GLN A 13 -4.16 -8.95 -17.80
N HIS A 14 -3.69 -10.11 -17.33
CA HIS A 14 -2.65 -10.85 -18.02
C HIS A 14 -3.11 -11.29 -19.43
N TYR A 15 -4.33 -11.85 -19.58
CA TYR A 15 -4.86 -12.18 -20.90
C TYR A 15 -4.99 -10.98 -21.81
N PHE A 16 -5.42 -9.84 -21.28
CA PHE A 16 -5.49 -8.59 -22.05
C PHE A 16 -4.10 -8.15 -22.53
N SER A 17 -3.08 -8.21 -21.66
CA SER A 17 -1.69 -7.88 -22.05
C SER A 17 -1.13 -8.77 -23.17
N LEU A 18 -1.62 -10.00 -23.29
CA LEU A 18 -1.27 -10.93 -24.38
C LEU A 18 -2.09 -10.71 -25.65
N GLY A 19 -2.96 -9.70 -25.71
CA GLY A 19 -3.89 -9.46 -26.81
C GLY A 19 -5.06 -10.46 -26.88
N LYS A 20 -5.26 -11.27 -25.83
CA LYS A 20 -6.32 -12.29 -25.77
C LYS A 20 -7.59 -11.71 -25.15
N THR A 21 -8.12 -10.61 -25.71
CA THR A 21 -9.26 -9.85 -25.16
C THR A 21 -10.50 -10.70 -24.91
N ARG A 22 -10.79 -11.66 -25.80
CA ARG A 22 -11.95 -12.57 -25.61
C ARG A 22 -11.83 -13.41 -24.33
N LEU A 23 -10.62 -13.89 -24.01
CA LEU A 23 -10.38 -14.64 -22.78
C LEU A 23 -10.42 -13.72 -21.56
N ALA A 24 -9.87 -12.52 -21.66
CA ALA A 24 -9.93 -11.52 -20.60
C ALA A 24 -11.39 -11.19 -20.22
N ASN A 25 -12.23 -10.84 -21.20
CA ASN A 25 -13.64 -10.53 -20.96
C ASN A 25 -14.41 -11.73 -20.43
N LYS A 26 -14.12 -12.94 -20.90
CA LYS A 26 -14.72 -14.15 -20.34
C LYS A 26 -14.39 -14.29 -18.85
N THR A 27 -13.12 -14.13 -18.47
CA THR A 27 -12.70 -14.22 -17.06
C THR A 27 -13.38 -13.15 -16.21
N LEU A 28 -13.56 -11.92 -16.72
CA LEU A 28 -14.32 -10.89 -16.02
C LEU A 28 -15.81 -11.24 -15.86
N SER A 29 -16.45 -11.80 -16.88
CA SER A 29 -17.85 -12.30 -16.77
C SER A 29 -17.97 -13.47 -15.80
N ASP A 30 -16.97 -14.36 -15.75
CA ASP A 30 -16.92 -15.44 -14.79
C ASP A 30 -16.86 -14.89 -13.35
N ILE A 31 -16.13 -13.79 -13.12
CA ILE A 31 -16.11 -13.13 -11.80
C ILE A 31 -17.51 -12.61 -11.42
N LEU A 32 -18.17 -11.89 -12.32
CA LEU A 32 -19.51 -11.33 -12.08
C LEU A 32 -20.59 -12.39 -11.81
N THR A 33 -20.42 -13.60 -12.35
CA THR A 33 -21.41 -14.68 -12.22
C THR A 33 -21.14 -15.62 -11.06
N GLN A 34 -19.87 -15.81 -10.66
CA GLN A 34 -19.47 -16.78 -9.65
C GLN A 34 -19.31 -16.17 -8.25
N PHE A 35 -19.20 -14.85 -8.15
CA PHE A 35 -19.01 -14.15 -6.88
C PHE A 35 -20.10 -13.12 -6.65
N GLU A 36 -20.58 -13.07 -5.42
CA GLU A 36 -21.42 -11.95 -4.96
C GLU A 36 -20.52 -10.72 -4.77
N MET A 37 -20.85 -9.66 -5.50
CA MET A 37 -20.11 -8.40 -5.54
C MET A 37 -21.04 -7.26 -5.16
N ASP A 38 -20.48 -6.19 -4.61
CA ASP A 38 -21.25 -4.97 -4.41
C ASP A 38 -21.48 -4.22 -5.73
N GLU A 39 -22.36 -3.23 -5.69
CA GLU A 39 -22.74 -2.44 -6.88
C GLU A 39 -21.53 -1.72 -7.50
N LEU A 40 -20.59 -1.24 -6.68
CA LEU A 40 -19.43 -0.49 -7.13
C LEU A 40 -18.42 -1.42 -7.80
N GLU A 41 -18.11 -2.54 -7.16
CA GLU A 41 -17.22 -3.59 -7.68
C GLU A 41 -17.77 -4.17 -9.01
N THR A 42 -19.08 -4.39 -9.09
CA THR A 42 -19.75 -4.86 -10.32
C THR A 42 -19.54 -3.86 -11.45
N LYS A 43 -19.83 -2.58 -11.18
CA LYS A 43 -19.67 -1.49 -12.15
C LYS A 43 -18.22 -1.32 -12.60
N GLU A 44 -17.25 -1.44 -11.70
CA GLU A 44 -15.82 -1.37 -12.06
C GLU A 44 -15.42 -2.48 -13.05
N ILE A 45 -15.91 -3.70 -12.84
CA ILE A 45 -15.64 -4.82 -13.75
C ILE A 45 -16.34 -4.63 -15.10
N GLU A 46 -17.59 -4.16 -15.11
CA GLU A 46 -18.32 -3.86 -16.35
C GLU A 46 -17.61 -2.79 -17.18
N VAL A 47 -17.21 -1.68 -16.55
CA VAL A 47 -16.45 -0.61 -17.20
C VAL A 47 -15.12 -1.13 -17.74
N LEU A 48 -14.46 -2.07 -17.05
CA LEU A 48 -13.25 -2.71 -17.52
C LEU A 48 -13.49 -3.60 -18.76
N GLN A 49 -14.60 -4.34 -18.80
CA GLN A 49 -14.99 -5.15 -19.97
C GLN A 49 -15.31 -4.28 -21.18
N GLU A 50 -15.98 -3.16 -20.97
CA GLU A 50 -16.26 -2.15 -22.00
C GLU A 50 -14.95 -1.60 -22.56
N TYR A 51 -14.02 -1.20 -21.68
CA TYR A 51 -12.70 -0.71 -22.09
C TYR A 51 -11.91 -1.75 -22.90
N TYR A 52 -11.86 -3.01 -22.46
CA TYR A 52 -11.17 -4.08 -23.20
C TYR A 52 -11.77 -4.31 -24.58
N SER A 53 -13.09 -4.28 -24.69
CA SER A 53 -13.80 -4.44 -25.97
C SER A 53 -13.54 -3.25 -26.89
N PHE A 54 -13.57 -2.04 -26.35
CA PHE A 54 -13.26 -0.81 -27.06
C PHE A 54 -11.82 -0.81 -27.58
N TYR A 55 -10.83 -1.08 -26.72
CA TYR A 55 -9.42 -1.13 -27.12
C TYR A 55 -9.16 -2.21 -28.18
N ALA A 56 -9.81 -3.38 -28.08
CA ALA A 56 -9.71 -4.41 -29.10
C ALA A 56 -10.29 -3.96 -30.46
N SER A 57 -11.34 -3.14 -30.47
CA SER A 57 -11.87 -2.56 -31.71
C SER A 57 -10.88 -1.58 -32.36
N LEU A 58 -10.19 -0.76 -31.55
CA LEU A 58 -9.13 0.12 -32.04
C LEU A 58 -7.95 -0.66 -32.63
N GLN A 59 -7.55 -1.76 -31.99
CA GLN A 59 -6.47 -2.60 -32.52
C GLN A 59 -6.85 -3.39 -33.78
N ALA A 60 -8.14 -3.71 -33.94
CA ALA A 60 -8.63 -4.40 -35.13
C ALA A 60 -8.64 -3.49 -36.36
N ASP A 61 -8.79 -2.17 -36.17
CA ASP A 61 -8.72 -1.20 -37.24
C ASP A 61 -7.28 -0.80 -37.54
N SER A 62 -6.74 -1.31 -38.64
CA SER A 62 -5.36 -1.02 -39.07
C SER A 62 -5.15 0.43 -39.51
N ALA A 63 -6.22 1.21 -39.69
CA ALA A 63 -6.14 2.62 -40.06
C ALA A 63 -6.01 3.55 -38.84
N VAL A 64 -6.21 3.03 -37.62
CA VAL A 64 -6.12 3.83 -36.40
C VAL A 64 -4.67 3.95 -35.96
N ASP A 65 -4.16 5.19 -35.95
CA ASP A 65 -2.91 5.52 -35.28
C ASP A 65 -3.18 5.89 -33.82
N LEU A 66 -2.66 5.10 -32.88
CA LEU A 66 -2.82 5.33 -31.45
C LEU A 66 -2.17 6.63 -30.96
N GLN A 67 -1.27 7.24 -31.74
CA GLN A 67 -0.66 8.54 -31.44
C GLN A 67 -1.50 9.72 -31.95
N GLN A 68 -2.47 9.47 -32.82
CA GLN A 68 -3.32 10.48 -33.44
C GLN A 68 -4.77 9.99 -33.51
N LEU A 69 -5.38 9.83 -32.34
CA LEU A 69 -6.78 9.47 -32.21
C LEU A 69 -7.69 10.63 -32.63
N ASP A 70 -8.85 10.29 -33.20
CA ASP A 70 -9.87 11.25 -33.55
C ASP A 70 -10.61 11.76 -32.30
N SER A 71 -11.33 12.87 -32.46
CA SER A 71 -12.03 13.50 -31.34
C SER A 71 -13.09 12.61 -30.70
N VAL A 72 -13.70 11.67 -31.44
CA VAL A 72 -14.74 10.79 -30.88
C VAL A 72 -14.11 9.75 -29.96
N THR A 73 -13.01 9.13 -30.40
CA THR A 73 -12.25 8.16 -29.58
C THR A 73 -11.68 8.82 -28.33
N ILE A 74 -11.18 10.07 -28.44
CA ILE A 74 -10.71 10.85 -27.29
C ILE A 74 -11.84 11.10 -26.28
N GLU A 75 -13.04 11.46 -26.73
CA GLU A 75 -14.19 11.69 -25.84
C GLU A 75 -14.60 10.39 -25.11
N GLN A 76 -14.58 9.25 -25.80
CA GLN A 76 -14.85 7.94 -25.19
C GLN A 76 -13.79 7.57 -24.14
N LEU A 77 -12.51 7.82 -24.43
CA LEU A 77 -11.42 7.62 -23.47
C LEU A 77 -11.56 8.50 -22.22
N LYS A 78 -12.02 9.75 -22.37
CA LYS A 78 -12.33 10.63 -21.22
C LYS A 78 -13.47 10.08 -20.37
N GLY A 79 -14.45 9.40 -20.99
CA GLY A 79 -15.48 8.67 -20.27
C GLY A 79 -14.91 7.56 -19.37
N PHE A 80 -13.93 6.80 -19.87
CA PHE A 80 -13.25 5.78 -19.07
C PHE A 80 -12.34 6.39 -17.99
N GLU A 81 -11.61 7.47 -18.29
CA GLU A 81 -10.79 8.22 -17.33
C GLU A 81 -11.64 8.71 -16.14
N PHE A 82 -12.83 9.25 -16.40
CA PHE A 82 -13.74 9.76 -15.37
C PHE A 82 -14.17 8.68 -14.37
N ASN A 83 -14.38 7.44 -14.82
CA ASN A 83 -14.77 6.32 -13.97
C ASN A 83 -13.64 5.83 -13.04
N ARG A 84 -12.39 6.30 -13.23
CA ARG A 84 -11.20 5.88 -12.47
C ARG A 84 -10.97 4.36 -12.55
N GLY A 85 -10.17 3.82 -11.63
CA GLY A 85 -9.84 2.38 -11.59
C GLY A 85 -8.89 1.95 -12.70
N ILE A 86 -8.86 0.64 -12.98
CA ILE A 86 -7.93 0.03 -13.95
C ILE A 86 -8.23 0.53 -15.38
N ALA A 87 -9.50 0.58 -15.76
CA ALA A 87 -9.92 1.07 -17.07
C ALA A 87 -9.53 2.54 -17.27
N GLY A 88 -9.80 3.39 -16.26
CA GLY A 88 -9.41 4.80 -16.29
C GLY A 88 -7.89 4.99 -16.36
N THR A 89 -7.11 4.16 -15.67
CA THR A 89 -5.64 4.20 -15.72
C THR A 89 -5.12 3.90 -17.13
N HIS A 90 -5.66 2.86 -17.78
CA HIS A 90 -5.31 2.55 -19.16
C HIS A 90 -5.75 3.64 -20.14
N ALA A 91 -6.95 4.18 -19.97
CA ALA A 91 -7.45 5.27 -20.81
C ALA A 91 -6.60 6.55 -20.67
N THR A 92 -6.18 6.87 -19.44
CA THR A 92 -5.29 8.01 -19.15
C THR A 92 -3.97 7.88 -19.92
N ALA A 93 -3.39 6.68 -19.97
CA ALA A 93 -2.15 6.44 -20.71
C ALA A 93 -2.30 6.74 -22.22
N LEU A 94 -3.42 6.35 -22.83
CA LEU A 94 -3.71 6.67 -24.24
C LEU A 94 -3.99 8.16 -24.44
N LEU A 95 -4.72 8.81 -23.54
CA LEU A 95 -4.97 10.24 -23.62
C LEU A 95 -3.69 11.06 -23.47
N LEU A 96 -2.78 10.67 -22.57
CA LEU A 96 -1.46 11.28 -22.42
C LEU A 96 -0.63 11.15 -23.70
N LEU A 97 -0.66 9.98 -24.34
CA LEU A 97 0.02 9.74 -25.62
C LEU A 97 -0.47 10.70 -26.72
N ASN A 98 -1.76 11.07 -26.70
CA ASN A 98 -2.39 11.97 -27.65
C ASN A 98 -2.36 13.45 -27.22
N GLY A 99 -1.72 13.78 -26.09
CA GLY A 99 -1.72 15.15 -25.53
C GLY A 99 -3.10 15.66 -25.15
N ALA A 100 -4.04 14.77 -24.83
CA ALA A 100 -5.46 15.04 -24.61
C ALA A 100 -5.94 14.81 -23.15
N SER A 101 -5.02 14.49 -22.23
CA SER A 101 -5.29 14.38 -20.79
C SER A 101 -4.70 15.56 -20.03
N ASP A 102 -5.49 16.10 -19.10
CA ASP A 102 -5.05 17.08 -18.10
C ASP A 102 -4.66 16.40 -16.77
N TYR A 103 -4.52 15.07 -16.76
CA TYR A 103 -4.21 14.29 -15.57
C TYR A 103 -2.92 14.76 -14.90
N ARG A 104 -3.02 15.04 -13.60
CA ARG A 104 -1.89 15.33 -12.72
C ARG A 104 -1.89 14.29 -11.61
N GLU A 105 -0.81 13.52 -11.53
CA GLU A 105 -0.67 12.52 -10.49
C GLU A 105 -0.67 13.20 -9.11
N PRO A 106 -1.60 12.82 -8.21
CA PRO A 106 -1.63 13.39 -6.87
C PRO A 106 -0.38 12.96 -6.10
N VAL A 107 0.35 13.94 -5.55
CA VAL A 107 1.45 13.68 -4.64
C VAL A 107 0.87 13.45 -3.25
N TYR A 108 0.82 12.18 -2.84
CA TYR A 108 0.49 11.83 -1.47
C TYR A 108 1.74 12.03 -0.62
N MET A 109 1.70 13.02 0.28
CA MET A 109 2.67 13.05 1.37
C MET A 109 2.32 11.90 2.33
N PRO A 110 3.33 11.22 2.92
CA PRO A 110 3.05 10.31 4.01
C PRO A 110 2.29 11.11 5.06
N GLU A 111 1.09 10.66 5.40
CA GLU A 111 0.45 11.12 6.63
C GLU A 111 1.46 10.78 7.73
N GLU A 112 1.84 11.77 8.54
CA GLU A 112 2.56 11.45 9.77
C GLU A 112 1.71 10.42 10.48
N ASP A 113 2.23 9.19 10.63
CA ASP A 113 1.55 8.15 11.36
C ASP A 113 1.25 8.73 12.74
N LEU A 114 0.02 9.22 12.93
CA LEU A 114 -0.61 9.41 14.23
C LEU A 114 -0.93 8.01 14.81
N ASN A 115 -0.01 7.06 14.65
CA ASN A 115 0.26 6.06 15.67
C ASN A 115 0.84 6.78 16.89
N THR A 116 0.08 7.72 17.46
CA THR A 116 0.00 7.78 18.91
C THR A 116 -0.38 6.37 19.31
N ARG A 117 0.61 5.57 19.73
CA ARG A 117 0.38 4.31 20.42
C ARG A 117 -0.82 4.57 21.31
N SER A 118 -1.92 3.86 21.07
CA SER A 118 -3.02 3.89 22.00
C SER A 118 -2.43 3.40 23.31
N VAL A 119 -2.07 4.36 24.17
CA VAL A 119 -1.86 4.13 25.58
C VAL A 119 -3.20 3.58 25.99
N LYS A 120 -3.30 2.25 26.03
CA LYS A 120 -4.35 1.59 26.79
C LYS A 120 -4.26 2.26 28.14
N ASN A 121 -5.23 3.11 28.45
CA ASN A 121 -5.59 3.47 29.81
C ASN A 121 -6.13 2.19 30.45
N GLY A 122 -5.25 1.20 30.60
CA GLY A 122 -5.43 0.03 31.41
C GLY A 122 -5.19 0.48 32.84
N ILE A 123 -6.29 0.74 33.54
CA ILE A 123 -6.49 0.31 34.92
C ILE A 123 -5.29 0.57 35.83
N ASN A 124 -5.38 1.66 36.59
CA ASN A 124 -4.87 1.82 37.95
C ASN A 124 -3.72 0.90 38.37
N SER A 125 -2.50 1.39 38.24
CA SER A 125 -1.41 1.05 39.14
C SER A 125 -0.64 2.33 39.44
N LEU A 126 -1.11 3.06 40.45
CA LEU A 126 -0.21 3.93 41.23
C LEU A 126 0.86 3.01 41.84
N ALA A 127 2.10 3.05 41.34
CA ALA A 127 3.31 2.80 42.12
C ALA A 127 4.60 3.00 41.29
N ASN A 128 5.25 4.13 41.56
CA ASN A 128 6.71 4.39 41.61
C ASN A 128 7.43 5.00 40.39
N ASP A 129 8.03 6.16 40.69
CA ASP A 129 8.74 7.15 39.86
C ASP A 129 10.13 6.73 39.37
N GLU A 130 10.44 5.45 39.39
CA GLU A 130 11.67 4.91 38.81
C GLU A 130 11.35 3.62 38.07
N SER A 131 11.63 3.56 36.77
CA SER A 131 11.37 2.37 35.95
C SER A 131 12.59 1.99 35.14
N PHE A 132 12.78 0.68 34.93
CA PHE A 132 13.88 0.12 34.14
C PHE A 132 13.32 -1.06 33.34
N VAL A 133 13.36 -0.95 32.01
CA VAL A 133 12.73 -1.88 31.08
C VAL A 133 13.71 -2.26 29.98
N VAL A 134 13.85 -3.56 29.75
CA VAL A 134 14.73 -4.13 28.72
C VAL A 134 13.91 -4.89 27.69
N TYR A 135 14.13 -4.63 26.40
CA TYR A 135 13.39 -5.30 25.31
C TYR A 135 14.22 -5.51 24.04
N PRO A 136 14.13 -6.64 23.33
CA PRO A 136 13.37 -7.83 23.68
C PRO A 136 13.97 -8.57 24.86
N ASN A 137 13.12 -9.17 25.68
CA ASN A 137 13.53 -10.13 26.71
C ASN A 137 12.75 -11.44 26.48
N PRO A 138 13.40 -12.52 26.00
CA PRO A 138 14.85 -12.72 25.88
C PRO A 138 15.50 -11.91 24.74
N ALA A 139 16.64 -11.29 25.01
CA ALA A 139 17.46 -10.61 24.00
C ALA A 139 18.33 -11.65 23.25
N ASN A 140 18.50 -11.46 21.94
CA ASN A 140 19.40 -12.30 21.14
C ASN A 140 20.65 -11.53 20.73
N ASN A 141 20.52 -10.58 19.79
CA ASN A 141 21.67 -9.82 19.26
C ASN A 141 21.76 -8.38 19.78
N TYR A 142 20.65 -7.79 20.24
CA TYR A 142 20.56 -6.42 20.72
C TYR A 142 19.43 -6.30 21.73
N PHE A 143 19.45 -5.25 22.54
CA PHE A 143 18.34 -4.87 23.40
C PHE A 143 18.22 -3.36 23.54
N TYR A 144 17.00 -2.89 23.69
CA TYR A 144 16.66 -1.55 24.08
C TYR A 144 16.60 -1.46 25.59
N LEU A 145 17.17 -0.39 26.13
CA LEU A 145 17.02 -0.02 27.52
C LEU A 145 16.20 1.26 27.64
N GLU A 146 15.08 1.19 28.34
CA GLU A 146 14.26 2.32 28.73
C GLU A 146 14.35 2.48 30.25
N TYR A 147 14.68 3.68 30.73
CA TYR A 147 14.77 3.95 32.15
C TYR A 147 14.20 5.33 32.49
N ASN A 148 13.55 5.43 33.65
CA ASN A 148 13.13 6.69 34.25
C ASN A 148 13.74 6.76 35.64
N VAL A 149 14.47 7.82 35.96
CA VAL A 149 14.97 8.10 37.30
C VAL A 149 14.67 9.56 37.59
N GLU A 150 13.53 9.84 38.23
CA GLU A 150 13.21 11.20 38.67
C GLU A 150 14.12 11.58 39.85
N ASN A 151 14.86 12.69 39.72
CA ASN A 151 15.71 13.31 40.76
C ASN A 151 17.07 12.65 41.07
N SER A 152 17.71 11.95 40.12
CA SER A 152 19.13 11.60 40.29
C SER A 152 20.04 12.68 39.69
N ASP A 153 20.62 13.54 40.53
CA ASP A 153 21.69 14.49 40.14
C ASP A 153 23.03 13.77 39.83
N SER A 154 23.02 12.44 39.68
CA SER A 154 24.20 11.59 39.53
C SER A 154 24.19 10.86 38.19
N PRO A 155 25.33 10.76 37.48
CA PRO A 155 25.41 10.04 36.22
C PRO A 155 25.12 8.55 36.42
N LEU A 156 24.30 7.98 35.56
CA LEU A 156 23.94 6.56 35.58
C LEU A 156 24.93 5.74 34.76
N LEU A 157 25.24 4.53 35.23
CA LEU A 157 26.18 3.63 34.57
C LEU A 157 25.53 2.29 34.26
N LEU A 158 25.53 1.90 32.99
CA LEU A 158 25.19 0.56 32.54
C LEU A 158 26.45 -0.32 32.51
N LEU A 159 26.40 -1.44 33.24
CA LEU A 159 27.44 -2.45 33.28
C LEU A 159 26.87 -3.78 32.76
N ILE A 160 27.49 -4.37 31.73
CA ILE A 160 27.18 -5.73 31.28
C ILE A 160 28.32 -6.64 31.68
N THR A 161 28.02 -7.70 32.42
CA THR A 161 28.98 -8.71 32.87
C THR A 161 28.65 -10.08 32.32
N ASP A 162 29.67 -10.92 32.14
CA ASP A 162 29.45 -12.34 31.91
C ASP A 162 28.99 -13.06 33.19
N MET A 163 28.64 -14.34 33.05
CA MET A 163 28.22 -15.20 34.17
C MET A 163 29.33 -15.44 35.20
N LEU A 164 30.58 -15.09 34.90
CA LEU A 164 31.75 -15.19 35.79
C LEU A 164 32.03 -13.85 36.48
N GLY A 165 31.21 -12.82 36.24
CA GLY A 165 31.35 -11.48 36.82
C GLY A 165 32.37 -10.58 36.11
N LYS A 166 32.93 -11.00 34.97
CA LYS A 166 33.82 -10.16 34.17
C LYS A 166 33.00 -9.14 33.39
N THR A 167 33.33 -7.87 33.52
CA THR A 167 32.71 -6.79 32.73
C THR A 167 33.06 -6.91 31.25
N ILE A 168 32.03 -7.00 30.41
CA ILE A 168 32.11 -7.01 28.94
C ILE A 168 31.90 -5.59 28.40
N TYR A 169 31.00 -4.82 29.00
CA TYR A 169 30.61 -3.52 28.49
C TYR A 169 30.29 -2.54 29.61
N ILE A 170 30.68 -1.28 29.40
CA ILE A 170 30.42 -0.15 30.31
C ILE A 170 29.96 1.02 29.46
N LYS A 171 28.83 1.62 29.82
CA LYS A 171 28.32 2.84 29.20
C LYS A 171 27.70 3.76 30.22
N GLU A 172 28.11 5.01 30.22
CA GLU A 172 27.43 6.07 30.95
C GLU A 172 26.11 6.40 30.21
N LEU A 173 25.01 6.38 30.94
CA LEU A 173 23.68 6.66 30.42
C LEU A 173 23.39 8.15 30.60
N VAL A 174 23.19 8.83 29.48
CA VAL A 174 23.08 10.30 29.43
C VAL A 174 21.69 10.73 28.96
N ASN A 175 20.93 9.84 28.32
CA ASN A 175 19.64 10.14 27.71
C ASN A 175 18.52 9.29 28.32
N LEU A 176 17.29 9.82 28.42
CA LEU A 176 16.09 9.08 28.87
C LEU A 176 15.86 7.73 28.14
N ARG A 177 16.49 7.54 26.97
CA ARG A 177 16.54 6.26 26.25
C ARG A 177 17.87 6.10 25.53
N ASP A 178 18.56 4.98 25.76
CA ASP A 178 19.81 4.63 25.09
C ASP A 178 19.69 3.28 24.38
N ILE A 179 20.24 3.19 23.15
CA ILE A 179 20.37 1.93 22.40
C ILE A 179 21.73 1.32 22.74
N VAL A 180 21.75 0.01 22.98
CA VAL A 180 22.94 -0.77 23.37
C VAL A 180 23.07 -2.02 22.51
#